data_AF-A0A382YF82-F1
#
_entry.id   AF-A0A382YF82-F1
#
_cell.length_a   1.000
_cell.length_b   1.000
_cell.length_c   1.000
_cell.angle_alpha   90.00
_cell.angle_beta   90.00
_cell.angle_gamma   90.00
#
_symmetry.space_group_name_H-M   'P 1'
#
loop_
_entity.id
_entity.type
_entity.pdbx_description
1 polymer ?
#
loop_
_entity_poly.entity_id
_entity_poly.type
_entity_poly.pdbx_seq_one_letter_code
_entity_poly.pdbx_strand_id
1 'polypeptide(L)'
;MLVAGLWSFTVASADQTTARIDLEQETRKEVVIAVPEFKLKGGLKDLEGLRGEAGSILENDLKLSELFVLLSPAIYKDLGQTKLRGERVAHRFWNQIGAQWLIATDFTLK
;
A
#
# COMPACT_ATOMS: atom_id res chain seq x y z
N MET A 1 56.48 -14.82 35.49
CA MET A 1 55.34 -13.93 35.78
C MET A 1 54.70 -13.58 34.44
N LEU A 2 53.55 -14.17 34.12
CA LEU A 2 52.89 -14.04 32.81
C LEU A 2 52.16 -12.71 32.73
N VAL A 3 52.51 -11.87 31.74
CA VAL A 3 51.78 -10.63 31.43
C VAL A 3 50.71 -10.99 30.40
N ALA A 4 49.45 -10.93 30.83
CA ALA A 4 48.29 -11.05 29.94
C ALA A 4 48.19 -9.78 29.08
N GLY A 5 48.36 -9.93 27.77
CA GLY A 5 48.11 -8.84 26.83
C GLY A 5 46.61 -8.64 26.63
N LEU A 6 46.06 -7.56 27.17
CA LEU A 6 44.72 -7.07 26.80
C LEU A 6 44.73 -6.66 25.33
N TRP A 7 43.88 -7.27 24.52
CA TRP A 7 43.57 -6.79 23.18
C TRP A 7 42.54 -5.67 23.30
N SER A 8 42.97 -4.43 23.16
CA SER A 8 42.07 -3.28 23.00
C SER A 8 41.72 -3.13 21.53
N PHE A 9 40.48 -3.41 21.15
CA PHE A 9 39.92 -2.94 19.89
C PHE A 9 39.38 -1.53 20.10
N THR A 10 40.05 -0.54 19.52
CA THR A 10 39.50 0.81 19.42
C THR A 10 38.44 0.79 18.31
N VAL A 11 37.17 0.95 18.67
CA VAL A 11 36.14 1.29 17.68
C VAL A 11 36.34 2.76 17.34
N ALA A 12 36.85 3.03 16.13
CA ALA A 12 36.80 4.37 15.56
C ALA A 12 35.32 4.74 15.38
N SER A 13 34.87 5.77 16.09
CA SER A 13 33.57 6.40 15.86
C SER A 13 33.52 6.88 14.42
N ALA A 14 32.76 6.20 13.56
CA ALA A 14 32.49 6.65 12.22
C ALA A 14 31.77 8.00 12.28
N ASP A 15 32.31 8.93 11.51
CA ASP A 15 31.85 10.27 11.24
C ASP A 15 30.32 10.37 11.13
N GLN A 16 29.70 11.37 11.78
CA GLN A 16 28.29 11.70 11.63
C GLN A 16 28.08 12.29 10.23
N THR A 17 28.08 11.43 9.23
CA THR A 17 27.67 11.85 7.89
C THR A 17 26.17 12.06 7.97
N THR A 18 25.74 13.32 8.06
CA THR A 18 24.36 13.72 7.81
C THR A 18 24.07 13.45 6.34
N ALA A 19 23.84 12.18 6.00
CA ALA A 19 23.43 11.78 4.68
C ALA A 19 22.02 12.35 4.46
N ARG A 20 21.93 13.50 3.78
CA ARG A 20 20.70 13.86 3.08
C ARG A 20 20.60 12.89 1.92
N ILE A 21 19.74 11.90 2.09
CA ILE A 21 19.31 11.05 0.99
C ILE A 21 18.32 11.90 0.18
N ASP A 22 18.83 12.71 -0.75
CA ASP A 22 18.01 13.28 -1.82
C ASP A 22 17.79 12.15 -2.83
N LEU A 23 16.78 11.32 -2.56
CA LEU A 23 16.34 10.27 -3.45
C LEU A 23 15.46 10.91 -4.53
N GLU A 24 16.06 11.58 -5.51
CA GLU A 24 15.37 11.83 -6.77
C GLU A 24 15.28 10.49 -7.53
N GLN A 25 14.29 9.66 -7.16
CA GLN A 25 14.05 8.37 -7.78
C GLN A 25 13.33 8.56 -9.12
N GLU A 26 14.06 8.98 -10.15
CA GLU A 26 13.53 9.13 -11.51
C GLU A 26 13.22 7.76 -12.19
N THR A 27 13.25 6.63 -11.46
CA THR A 27 13.20 5.28 -12.06
C THR A 27 12.23 4.30 -11.41
N ARG A 28 11.03 4.72 -11.00
CA ARG A 28 9.89 3.78 -10.99
C ARG A 28 8.71 4.39 -11.72
N LYS A 29 8.34 3.80 -12.85
CA LYS A 29 7.06 4.09 -13.51
C LYS A 29 5.98 3.80 -12.47
N GLU A 30 5.39 4.85 -11.91
CA GLU A 30 4.35 4.70 -10.91
C GLU A 30 3.19 3.91 -11.52
N VAL A 31 2.69 2.93 -10.78
CA VAL A 31 1.58 2.10 -11.24
C VAL A 31 0.27 2.76 -10.83
N VAL A 32 -0.62 3.00 -11.81
CA VAL A 32 -1.93 3.59 -11.53
C VAL A 32 -2.85 2.51 -10.96
N ILE A 33 -3.30 2.69 -9.71
CA ILE A 33 -4.04 1.67 -8.96
C ILE A 33 -5.41 2.19 -8.51
N ALA A 34 -6.42 1.32 -8.60
CA ALA A 34 -7.73 1.55 -7.98
C ALA A 34 -7.91 0.66 -6.75
N VAL A 35 -8.42 1.25 -5.68
CA VAL A 35 -8.75 0.56 -4.42
C VAL A 35 -10.22 0.84 -4.08
N PRO A 36 -11.15 0.04 -4.62
CA PRO A 36 -12.57 0.20 -4.32
C PRO A 36 -12.88 -0.14 -2.87
N GLU A 37 -14.03 0.34 -2.40
CA GLU A 37 -14.52 0.05 -1.05
C GLU A 37 -14.57 -1.46 -0.81
N PHE A 38 -13.99 -1.89 0.31
CA PHE A 38 -13.96 -3.29 0.72
C PHE A 38 -15.37 -3.81 0.96
N LYS A 39 -15.63 -5.08 0.63
CA LYS A 39 -16.98 -5.64 0.78
C LYS A 39 -17.03 -6.68 1.90
N LEU A 40 -18.04 -6.54 2.76
CA LEU A 40 -18.40 -7.56 3.73
C LEU A 40 -19.33 -8.58 3.07
N LYS A 41 -18.93 -9.85 3.08
CA LYS A 41 -19.78 -10.94 2.58
C LYS A 41 -21.06 -11.06 3.41
N GLY A 42 -22.15 -11.40 2.75
CA GLY A 42 -23.46 -11.62 3.40
C GLY A 42 -24.28 -10.36 3.68
N GLY A 43 -23.85 -9.17 3.22
CA GLY A 43 -24.64 -7.95 3.38
C GLY A 43 -24.79 -7.48 4.83
N LEU A 44 -23.96 -8.01 5.73
CA LEU A 44 -23.90 -7.57 7.11
C LEU A 44 -23.51 -6.09 7.16
N LYS A 45 -24.10 -5.35 8.11
CA LYS A 45 -23.66 -3.99 8.39
C LYS A 45 -22.25 -4.03 8.94
N ASP A 46 -21.41 -3.12 8.49
CA ASP A 46 -20.08 -2.89 9.07
C ASP A 46 -20.25 -2.20 10.42
N LEU A 47 -20.58 -2.98 11.45
CA LEU A 47 -20.95 -2.46 12.78
C LEU A 47 -19.76 -1.81 13.50
N GLU A 48 -18.54 -2.25 13.18
CA GLU A 48 -17.31 -1.82 13.84
C GLU A 48 -16.48 -0.84 12.99
N GLY A 49 -16.91 -0.52 11.76
CA GLY A 49 -16.17 0.37 10.87
C GLY A 49 -14.89 -0.23 10.29
N LEU A 50 -14.67 -1.54 10.48
CA LEU A 50 -13.46 -2.27 10.09
C LEU A 50 -13.18 -2.17 8.59
N ARG A 51 -14.23 -2.05 7.77
CA ARG A 51 -14.09 -1.88 6.32
C ARG A 51 -13.35 -0.58 5.99
N GLY A 52 -13.79 0.50 6.62
CA GLY A 52 -13.25 1.84 6.40
C GLY A 52 -11.83 1.94 6.92
N GLU A 53 -11.57 1.36 8.10
CA GLU A 53 -10.24 1.35 8.71
C GLU A 53 -9.24 0.52 7.88
N ALA A 54 -9.58 -0.72 7.52
CA ALA A 54 -8.70 -1.57 6.72
C ALA A 54 -8.41 -0.98 5.33
N GLY A 55 -9.42 -0.39 4.69
CA GLY A 55 -9.24 0.34 3.43
C GLY A 55 -8.30 1.53 3.59
N SER A 56 -8.47 2.32 4.65
CA SER A 56 -7.62 3.49 4.94
C SER A 56 -6.16 3.10 5.22
N ILE A 57 -5.93 2.01 5.94
CA ILE A 57 -4.59 1.47 6.20
C ILE A 57 -3.91 1.10 4.88
N LEU A 58 -4.60 0.32 4.02
CA LEU A 58 -4.06 -0.07 2.72
C LEU A 58 -3.74 1.15 1.84
N GLU A 59 -4.65 2.12 1.76
CA GLU A 59 -4.41 3.34 0.99
C GLU A 59 -3.19 4.11 1.49
N ASN A 60 -3.01 4.19 2.80
CA ASN A 60 -1.84 4.86 3.40
C ASN A 60 -0.55 4.12 3.08
N ASP A 61 -0.52 2.79 3.19
CA ASP A 61 0.65 1.98 2.86
C ASP A 61 1.03 2.12 1.38
N LEU A 62 0.05 2.14 0.48
CA LEU A 62 0.27 2.35 -0.95
C LEU A 62 0.84 3.74 -1.24
N LYS A 63 0.29 4.79 -0.61
CA LYS A 63 0.80 6.17 -0.76
C LYS A 63 2.23 6.28 -0.24
N LEU A 64 2.51 5.74 0.95
CA LEU A 64 3.84 5.79 1.58
C LEU A 64 4.91 4.99 0.83
N SER A 65 4.51 4.03 0.01
CA SER A 65 5.46 3.27 -0.81
C SER A 65 6.07 4.10 -1.95
N GLU A 66 5.41 5.18 -2.39
CA GLU A 66 5.78 6.00 -3.55
C GLU A 66 5.88 5.19 -4.87
N LEU A 67 5.29 3.99 -4.91
CA LEU A 67 5.29 3.13 -6.10
C LEU A 67 4.02 3.25 -6.94
N PHE A 68 2.99 3.91 -6.39
CA PHE A 68 1.64 3.87 -6.90
C PHE A 68 1.01 5.26 -6.99
N VAL A 69 0.29 5.49 -8.09
CA VAL A 69 -0.66 6.60 -8.21
C VAL A 69 -2.04 6.06 -7.93
N LEU A 70 -2.62 6.45 -6.79
CA LEU A 70 -3.99 6.06 -6.46
C LEU A 70 -4.98 6.87 -7.31
N LEU A 71 -5.84 6.17 -8.05
CA LEU A 71 -6.98 6.80 -8.68
C LEU A 71 -7.93 7.36 -7.61
N SER A 72 -8.42 8.56 -7.86
CA SER A 72 -9.44 9.17 -7.01
C SER A 72 -10.71 8.30 -7.00
N PRO A 73 -11.26 7.94 -5.82
CA PRO A 73 -12.51 7.21 -5.71
C PRO A 73 -13.67 7.84 -6.49
N ALA A 74 -13.67 9.17 -6.67
CA ALA A 74 -14.67 9.87 -7.46
C ALA A 74 -14.73 9.41 -8.94
N ILE A 75 -13.62 8.90 -9.48
CA ILE A 75 -13.52 8.43 -10.88
C ILE A 75 -14.24 7.09 -11.06
N TYR A 76 -14.25 6.23 -10.04
CA TYR A 76 -14.71 4.85 -10.16
C TYR A 76 -15.75 4.44 -9.13
N LYS A 77 -16.33 5.38 -8.37
CA LYS A 77 -17.33 5.08 -7.34
C LYS A 77 -18.48 4.22 -7.90
N ASP A 78 -19.07 4.66 -9.00
CA ASP A 78 -20.18 3.95 -9.65
C ASP A 78 -19.71 2.64 -10.31
N LEU A 79 -18.48 2.63 -10.81
CA LEU A 79 -17.86 1.45 -11.40
C LEU A 79 -17.63 0.35 -10.35
N GLY A 80 -17.10 0.70 -9.17
CA GLY A 80 -16.84 -0.22 -8.07
C GLY A 80 -18.11 -0.85 -7.51
N GLN A 81 -19.21 -0.10 -7.46
CA GLN A 81 -20.50 -0.62 -7.00
C GLN A 81 -21.11 -1.63 -7.97
N THR A 82 -20.88 -1.45 -9.28
CA THR A 82 -21.61 -2.17 -10.33
C THR A 82 -20.78 -3.30 -10.96
N LYS A 83 -19.47 -3.12 -11.09
CA LYS A 83 -18.57 -4.00 -11.87
C LYS A 83 -17.62 -4.85 -11.02
N LEU A 84 -17.75 -4.78 -9.70
CA LEU A 84 -17.16 -5.72 -8.73
C LEU A 84 -18.21 -6.69 -8.17
N ARG A 85 -19.29 -6.97 -8.92
CA ARG A 85 -20.33 -7.89 -8.46
C ARG A 85 -19.97 -9.33 -8.86
N GLY A 86 -19.67 -10.16 -7.85
CA GLY A 86 -19.39 -11.58 -8.01
C GLY A 86 -17.92 -11.91 -8.26
N GLU A 87 -17.65 -13.14 -8.68
CA GLU A 87 -16.29 -13.72 -8.79
C GLU A 87 -15.46 -13.17 -9.96
N ARG A 88 -16.02 -12.31 -10.83
CA ARG A 88 -15.35 -11.88 -12.06
C ARG A 88 -15.29 -10.36 -12.18
N VAL A 89 -14.07 -9.84 -12.07
CA VAL A 89 -13.76 -8.43 -12.34
C VAL A 89 -13.90 -8.15 -13.84
N ALA A 90 -14.67 -7.12 -14.19
CA ALA A 90 -14.79 -6.67 -15.58
C ALA A 90 -13.63 -5.74 -15.97
N HIS A 91 -12.44 -6.31 -16.20
CA HIS A 91 -11.16 -5.60 -16.43
C HIS A 91 -11.22 -4.48 -17.47
N ARG A 92 -12.00 -4.66 -18.55
CA ARG A 92 -12.15 -3.63 -19.60
C ARG A 92 -12.53 -2.27 -19.04
N PHE A 93 -13.46 -2.21 -18.09
CA PHE A 93 -13.94 -0.92 -17.57
C PHE A 93 -12.89 -0.23 -16.68
N TRP A 94 -12.10 -1.02 -15.94
CA TRP A 94 -11.00 -0.50 -15.11
C TRP A 94 -9.86 0.06 -15.98
N ASN A 95 -9.50 -0.66 -17.04
CA ASN A 95 -8.51 -0.19 -17.99
C ASN A 95 -8.94 1.11 -18.69
N GLN A 96 -10.23 1.27 -18.99
CA GLN A 96 -10.78 2.48 -19.65
C GLN A 96 -10.63 3.76 -18.81
N ILE A 97 -10.60 3.64 -17.48
CA ILE A 97 -10.40 4.77 -16.57
C ILE A 97 -8.93 4.94 -16.15
N GLY A 98 -8.01 4.23 -16.81
CA GLY A 98 -6.58 4.32 -16.56
C GLY A 98 -6.07 3.46 -15.41
N ALA A 99 -6.91 2.64 -14.79
CA ALA A 99 -6.45 1.70 -13.76
C ALA A 99 -5.59 0.61 -14.42
N GLN A 100 -4.33 0.53 -14.04
CA GLN A 100 -3.45 -0.57 -14.43
C GLN A 100 -3.63 -1.74 -13.47
N TRP A 101 -3.77 -1.43 -12.17
CA TRP A 101 -3.94 -2.40 -11.10
C TRP A 101 -5.24 -2.15 -10.34
N LEU A 102 -5.80 -3.23 -9.77
CA LEU A 102 -7.02 -3.21 -8.98
C LEU A 102 -6.83 -4.09 -7.75
N ILE A 103 -7.04 -3.54 -6.56
CA ILE A 103 -7.13 -4.31 -5.32
C ILE A 103 -8.57 -4.29 -4.86
N ALA A 104 -9.28 -5.39 -5.05
CA ALA A 104 -10.64 -5.59 -4.57
C ALA A 104 -10.66 -6.68 -3.51
N THR A 105 -11.40 -6.46 -2.42
CA THR A 105 -11.43 -7.38 -1.29
C THR A 105 -12.87 -7.72 -0.92
N ASP A 106 -13.08 -9.01 -0.62
CA ASP A 106 -14.26 -9.51 0.05
C ASP A 106 -13.79 -10.17 1.35
N PHE A 107 -14.34 -9.77 2.49
CA PHE A 107 -14.01 -10.39 3.78
C PHE A 107 -15.28 -10.88 4.50
N THR A 108 -15.08 -11.84 5.41
CA THR A 108 -16.14 -12.42 6.24
C THR A 108 -15.71 -12.25 7.69
N LEU A 109 -16.60 -11.73 8.53
CA LEU A 109 -16.42 -11.78 9.98
C LEU A 109 -16.62 -13.24 10.43
N LYS A 110 -15.64 -13.79 11.15
CA LYS A 110 -15.73 -15.13 11.73
C LYS A 110 -16.47 -15.08 13.06
#